data_AF-A0A926VNI1-F1
#
_entry.id   AF-A0A926VNI1-F1
#
_cell.length_a   1.000
_cell.length_b   1.000
_cell.length_c   1.000
_cell.angle_alpha   90.00
_cell.angle_beta   90.00
_cell.angle_gamma   90.00
#
_symmetry.space_group_name_H-M   'P 1'
#
loop_
_entity.id
_entity.type
_entity.pdbx_description
1 polymer ?
#
loop_
_entity_poly.entity_id
_entity_poly.type
_entity_poly.pdbx_seq_one_letter_code
_entity_poly.pdbx_strand_id
1 'polypeptide(L)'
;MAKVKTQTPMQKQFAESYEEQRKEMFLHVARELTGRAKQRQLPKGKALDWEKFNEYFNNFYAEHTADEILDELLSNCYWLASEQAIIELHFRYVQDAVKASKRNAKDEDDDDNDDFIK
;
A
#
# COMPACT_ATOMS: atom_id res chain seq x y z
N MET A 1 -37.83 -8.16 -17.01
CA MET A 1 -37.19 -6.86 -17.32
C MET A 1 -36.75 -6.23 -16.00
N ALA A 2 -35.45 -6.28 -15.68
CA ALA A 2 -34.94 -5.69 -14.46
C ALA A 2 -34.98 -4.16 -14.59
N LYS A 3 -35.63 -3.48 -13.62
CA LYS A 3 -35.62 -2.02 -13.51
C LYS A 3 -34.17 -1.56 -13.35
N VAL A 4 -33.60 -0.96 -14.39
CA VAL A 4 -32.30 -0.28 -14.29
C VAL A 4 -32.49 0.86 -13.29
N LYS A 5 -31.98 0.68 -12.07
CA LYS A 5 -31.97 1.74 -11.05
C LYS A 5 -30.95 2.77 -11.51
N THR A 6 -31.42 3.85 -12.11
CA THR A 6 -30.59 5.01 -12.43
C THR A 6 -30.04 5.58 -11.12
N GLN A 7 -28.74 5.46 -10.89
CA GLN A 7 -28.07 6.01 -9.71
C GLN A 7 -28.12 7.55 -9.73
N THR A 8 -28.35 8.16 -8.57
CA THR A 8 -28.29 9.62 -8.43
C THR A 8 -26.84 10.11 -8.59
N PRO A 9 -26.60 11.38 -9.00
CA PRO A 9 -25.26 11.93 -9.10
C PRO A 9 -24.42 11.78 -7.81
N MET A 10 -25.06 11.94 -6.65
CA MET A 10 -24.42 11.72 -5.35
C MET A 10 -24.04 10.25 -5.13
N GLN A 11 -24.89 9.29 -5.52
CA GLN A 11 -24.55 7.87 -5.47
C GLN A 11 -23.39 7.51 -6.41
N LYS A 12 -23.30 8.16 -7.58
CA LYS A 12 -22.17 8.00 -8.50
C LYS A 12 -20.88 8.55 -7.89
N GLN A 13 -20.92 9.77 -7.33
CA GLN A 13 -19.77 10.37 -6.67
C GLN A 13 -19.27 9.53 -5.49
N PHE A 14 -20.16 8.94 -4.70
CA PHE A 14 -19.77 8.02 -3.63
C PHE A 14 -19.22 6.69 -4.16
N ALA A 15 -19.79 6.14 -5.23
CA ALA A 15 -19.27 4.93 -5.87
C ALA A 15 -17.88 5.15 -6.49
N GLU A 16 -17.67 6.28 -7.19
CA GLU A 16 -16.37 6.71 -7.71
C GLU A 16 -15.37 6.87 -6.57
N SER A 17 -15.74 7.54 -5.46
CA SER A 17 -14.85 7.67 -4.30
C SER A 17 -14.49 6.33 -3.65
N TYR A 18 -15.40 5.36 -3.68
CA TYR A 18 -15.15 4.03 -3.12
C TYR A 18 -14.24 3.21 -4.04
N GLU A 19 -14.42 3.31 -5.35
CA GLU A 19 -13.57 2.64 -6.33
C GLU A 19 -12.14 3.20 -6.34
N GLU A 20 -12.00 4.52 -6.22
CA GLU A 20 -10.70 5.18 -6.03
C GLU A 20 -10.01 4.71 -4.75
N GLN A 21 -10.74 4.68 -3.62
CA GLN A 21 -10.21 4.17 -2.35
C GLN A 21 -9.79 2.70 -2.46
N ARG A 22 -10.58 1.85 -3.12
CA ARG A 22 -10.20 0.45 -3.39
C ARG A 22 -8.93 0.37 -4.22
N LYS A 23 -8.85 1.15 -5.30
CA LYS A 23 -7.66 1.21 -6.17
C LYS A 23 -6.42 1.62 -5.38
N GLU A 24 -6.47 2.71 -4.61
CA GLU A 24 -5.34 3.17 -3.80
C GLU A 24 -4.88 2.11 -2.79
N MET A 25 -5.82 1.46 -2.13
CA MET A 25 -5.54 0.40 -1.16
C MET A 25 -4.84 -0.80 -1.82
N PHE A 26 -5.35 -1.28 -2.95
CA PHE A 26 -4.75 -2.40 -3.70
C PHE A 26 -3.39 -2.02 -4.27
N LEU A 27 -3.24 -0.82 -4.82
CA LEU A 27 -1.95 -0.29 -5.28
C LEU A 27 -0.93 -0.27 -4.15
N HIS A 28 -1.33 0.16 -2.95
CA HIS A 28 -0.45 0.16 -1.79
C HIS A 28 0.08 -1.26 -1.48
N VAL A 29 -0.81 -2.24 -1.45
CA VAL A 29 -0.44 -3.64 -1.19
C VAL A 29 0.45 -4.20 -2.29
N ALA A 30 0.08 -4.00 -3.55
CA ALA A 30 0.85 -4.47 -4.70
C ALA A 30 2.26 -3.84 -4.74
N ARG A 31 2.37 -2.56 -4.39
CA ARG A 31 3.64 -1.83 -4.30
C ARG A 31 4.54 -2.40 -3.20
N GLU A 32 3.99 -2.61 -2.01
CA GLU A 32 4.72 -3.19 -0.88
C GLU A 32 5.22 -4.61 -1.19
N LEU A 33 4.36 -5.46 -1.74
CA LEU A 33 4.71 -6.83 -2.10
C LEU A 33 5.82 -6.87 -3.15
N THR A 34 5.63 -6.11 -4.23
CA THR A 34 6.58 -6.06 -5.35
C THR A 34 7.90 -5.43 -4.94
N GLY A 35 7.86 -4.32 -4.19
CA GLY A 35 9.05 -3.64 -3.70
C GLY A 35 9.86 -4.52 -2.75
N ARG A 36 9.22 -5.20 -1.79
CA ARG A 36 9.89 -6.16 -0.89
C ARG A 36 10.45 -7.36 -1.64
N ALA A 37 9.73 -7.89 -2.63
CA ALA A 37 10.23 -8.96 -3.47
C ALA A 37 11.48 -8.53 -4.27
N LYS A 38 11.45 -7.34 -4.90
CA LYS A 38 12.61 -6.78 -5.61
C LYS A 38 13.79 -6.55 -4.68
N GLN A 39 13.57 -5.97 -3.49
CA GLN A 39 14.62 -5.75 -2.49
C GLN A 39 15.31 -7.07 -2.07
N ARG A 40 14.57 -8.17 -1.96
CA ARG A 40 15.14 -9.50 -1.64
C ARG A 40 15.95 -10.11 -2.77
N GLN A 41 15.67 -9.74 -4.02
CA GLN A 41 16.38 -10.22 -5.21
C GLN A 41 17.67 -9.42 -5.47
N LEU A 42 17.83 -8.25 -4.85
CA LEU A 42 19.04 -7.44 -5.02
C LEU A 42 20.27 -8.11 -4.37
N PRO A 43 21.47 -7.91 -4.95
CA PRO A 43 22.72 -8.35 -4.33
C PRO A 43 22.88 -7.79 -2.91
N LYS A 44 23.55 -8.55 -2.03
CA LYS A 44 23.86 -8.10 -0.66
C LYS A 44 24.55 -6.74 -0.67
N GLY A 45 24.07 -5.82 0.17
CA GLY A 45 24.58 -4.46 0.27
C GLY A 45 24.00 -3.46 -0.73
N LYS A 46 23.05 -3.88 -1.59
CA LYS A 46 22.28 -2.98 -2.46
C LYS A 46 20.88 -2.73 -1.88
N ALA A 47 20.43 -1.50 -1.96
CA ALA A 47 19.08 -1.08 -1.60
C ALA A 47 18.27 -0.77 -2.87
N LEU A 48 16.97 -1.02 -2.81
CA LEU A 48 16.02 -0.61 -3.83
C LEU A 48 15.90 0.92 -3.79
N ASP A 49 16.05 1.54 -4.96
CA ASP A 49 15.69 2.93 -5.18
C ASP A 49 14.15 3.03 -5.18
N TRP A 50 13.58 3.27 -4.00
CA TRP A 50 12.14 3.28 -3.79
C TRP A 50 11.43 4.38 -4.58
N GLU A 51 12.08 5.53 -4.77
CA GLU A 51 11.48 6.65 -5.50
C GLU A 51 11.28 6.27 -6.97
N LYS A 52 12.33 5.80 -7.65
CA LYS A 52 12.22 5.33 -9.04
C LYS A 52 11.30 4.13 -9.20
N PHE A 53 11.35 3.21 -8.24
CA PHE A 53 10.43 2.07 -8.23
C PHE A 53 8.98 2.54 -8.15
N ASN A 54 8.67 3.46 -7.24
CA ASN A 54 7.31 3.99 -7.06
C ASN A 54 6.82 4.76 -8.28
N GLU A 55 7.69 5.56 -8.91
CA GLU A 55 7.35 6.27 -10.15
C GLU A 55 7.01 5.29 -11.28
N TYR A 56 7.89 4.31 -11.53
CA TYR A 56 7.62 3.25 -12.51
C TYR A 56 6.32 2.49 -12.19
N PHE A 57 6.14 2.12 -10.93
CA PHE A 57 5.00 1.34 -10.46
C PHE A 57 3.68 2.10 -10.65
N ASN A 58 3.63 3.38 -10.24
CA ASN A 58 2.43 4.21 -10.39
C ASN A 58 2.10 4.45 -11.86
N ASN A 59 3.10 4.66 -12.71
CA ASN A 59 2.88 4.80 -14.15
C ASN A 59 2.36 3.51 -14.79
N PHE A 60 2.88 2.35 -14.38
CA PHE A 60 2.42 1.05 -14.87
C PHE A 60 0.94 0.80 -14.55
N TYR A 61 0.51 1.11 -13.32
CA TYR A 61 -0.87 0.90 -12.89
C TYR A 61 -1.79 2.12 -13.07
N ALA A 62 -1.34 3.18 -13.75
CA ALA A 62 -2.11 4.42 -13.90
C ALA A 62 -3.49 4.16 -14.52
N GLU A 63 -3.54 3.34 -15.57
CA GLU A 63 -4.75 3.02 -16.32
C GLU A 63 -5.51 1.78 -15.79
N HIS A 64 -4.96 1.07 -14.81
CA HIS A 64 -5.61 -0.13 -14.26
C HIS A 64 -6.79 0.25 -13.35
N THR A 65 -7.85 -0.54 -13.42
CA THR A 65 -8.99 -0.48 -12.50
C THR A 65 -8.68 -1.19 -11.18
N ALA A 66 -9.49 -0.95 -10.15
CA ALA A 66 -9.33 -1.64 -8.87
C ALA A 66 -9.47 -3.17 -9.02
N ASP A 67 -10.42 -3.62 -9.85
CA ASP A 67 -10.69 -5.05 -10.03
C ASP A 67 -9.57 -5.74 -10.81
N GLU A 68 -8.96 -5.10 -11.81
CA GLU A 68 -7.78 -5.64 -12.51
C GLU A 68 -6.59 -5.84 -11.57
N ILE A 69 -6.35 -4.87 -10.67
CA ILE A 69 -5.27 -4.96 -9.68
C ILE A 69 -5.58 -6.07 -8.66
N LEU A 70 -6.84 -6.19 -8.24
CA LEU A 70 -7.30 -7.25 -7.34
C LEU A 70 -7.07 -8.63 -7.96
N ASP A 71 -7.48 -8.82 -9.21
CA ASP A 71 -7.32 -10.08 -9.93
C ASP A 71 -5.83 -10.43 -10.10
N GLU A 72 -4.99 -9.46 -10.42
CA GLU A 72 -3.53 -9.67 -10.51
C GLU A 72 -2.92 -10.07 -9.17
N LEU A 73 -3.32 -9.41 -8.08
CA LEU A 73 -2.86 -9.74 -6.72
C LEU A 73 -3.24 -11.17 -6.33
N LEU A 74 -4.51 -11.54 -6.50
CA LEU A 74 -5.01 -12.88 -6.14
C LEU A 74 -4.41 -13.97 -7.05
N SER A 75 -4.12 -13.66 -8.31
CA SER A 75 -3.49 -14.60 -9.24
C SER A 75 -2.02 -14.85 -8.91
N ASN A 76 -1.30 -13.83 -8.45
CA ASN A 76 0.15 -13.93 -8.19
C ASN A 76 0.48 -14.26 -6.72
N CYS A 77 -0.44 -14.04 -5.79
CA CYS A 77 -0.23 -14.29 -4.36
C CYS A 77 -1.15 -15.40 -3.85
N TYR A 78 -0.71 -16.66 -4.00
CA TYR A 78 -1.48 -17.86 -3.64
C TYR A 78 -1.97 -17.92 -2.17
N TRP A 79 -1.37 -17.13 -1.27
CA TRP A 79 -1.72 -17.06 0.15
C TRP A 79 -2.76 -15.97 0.46
N LEU A 80 -3.11 -15.14 -0.52
CA LEU A 80 -4.23 -14.20 -0.45
C LEU A 80 -5.47 -14.86 -1.05
N ALA A 81 -6.51 -15.05 -0.23
CA ALA A 81 -7.70 -15.79 -0.62
C ALA A 81 -8.86 -14.91 -1.10
N SER A 82 -8.81 -13.59 -0.84
CA SER A 82 -9.90 -12.68 -1.13
C SER A 82 -9.47 -11.21 -1.05
N GLU A 83 -10.34 -10.32 -1.56
CA GLU A 83 -10.24 -8.88 -1.35
C GLU A 83 -10.12 -8.52 0.14
N GLN A 84 -10.89 -9.17 1.02
CA GLN A 84 -10.82 -8.93 2.46
C GLN A 84 -9.42 -9.20 3.03
N ALA A 85 -8.74 -10.25 2.56
CA ALA A 85 -7.36 -10.54 2.96
C ALA A 85 -6.38 -9.43 2.53
N ILE A 86 -6.60 -8.84 1.35
CA ILE A 86 -5.82 -7.68 0.86
C ILE A 86 -6.09 -6.44 1.72
N ILE A 87 -7.35 -6.19 2.09
CA ILE A 87 -7.72 -5.08 2.99
C ILE A 87 -7.00 -5.22 4.34
N GLU A 88 -7.03 -6.40 4.94
CA GLU A 88 -6.36 -6.65 6.22
C GLU A 88 -4.84 -6.46 6.11
N LEU A 89 -4.25 -6.91 5.00
CA LEU A 89 -2.83 -6.74 4.74
C LEU A 89 -2.45 -5.26 4.55
N HIS A 90 -3.28 -4.48 3.86
CA HIS A 90 -3.09 -3.04 3.73
C HIS A 90 -2.96 -2.38 5.11
N PHE A 91 -3.91 -2.65 6.01
CA PHE A 91 -3.88 -2.08 7.36
C PHE A 91 -2.68 -2.57 8.17
N ARG A 92 -2.25 -3.82 7.98
CA ARG A 92 -1.03 -4.32 8.61
C ARG A 92 0.19 -3.50 8.18
N TYR A 93 0.36 -3.23 6.88
CA TYR A 93 1.47 -2.42 6.38
C TYR A 93 1.45 -0.98 6.92
N VAL A 94 0.28 -0.35 6.96
CA VAL A 94 0.13 0.99 7.56
C VAL A 94 0.53 0.97 9.04
N GLN A 95 0.07 -0.03 9.81
CA GLN A 95 0.45 -0.16 11.21
C GLN A 95 1.95 -0.37 11.40
N ASP A 96 2.58 -1.18 10.55
CA ASP A 96 4.01 -1.43 10.63
C ASP A 96 4.82 -0.17 10.30
N ALA A 97 4.39 0.62 9.32
CA ALA A 97 5.00 1.92 9.00
C ALA A 97 4.88 2.91 10.17
N VAL A 98 3.71 2.99 10.82
CA VAL A 98 3.50 3.82 12.01
C VAL A 98 4.35 3.35 13.19
N LYS A 99 4.55 2.04 13.35
CA LYS A 99 5.44 1.51 14.40
C LYS A 99 6.90 1.81 14.11
N ALA A 100 7.33 1.71 12.85
CA ALA A 100 8.70 2.02 12.45
C ALA A 100 9.02 3.51 12.67
N SER A 101 8.12 4.43 12.29
CA SER A 101 8.34 5.86 12.52
C SER A 101 8.44 6.20 14.01
N LYS A 102 7.63 5.57 14.86
CA LYS A 102 7.70 5.73 16.32
C LYS A 102 8.96 5.16 16.96
N ARG A 103 9.63 4.18 16.32
CA ARG A 103 10.91 3.65 16.79
C ARG A 103 12.05 4.59 16.44
N ASN A 104 12.11 5.06 15.19
CA ASN A 104 13.12 6.03 14.76
C ASN A 104 13.05 7.32 15.58
N ALA A 105 11.85 7.77 15.97
CA ALA A 105 11.69 8.92 16.86
C ALA A 105 12.18 8.69 18.31
N LYS A 106 12.33 7.43 18.75
CA LYS A 106 12.90 7.12 20.07
C LYS A 106 14.41 6.97 20.04
N ASP A 107 14.97 6.57 18.90
CA ASP A 107 16.41 6.45 18.71
C ASP A 107 17.08 7.82 18.42
N GLU A 108 16.30 8.86 18.09
CA GLU A 108 16.78 10.25 17.96
C GLU A 108 16.73 11.07 19.26
N ASP A 109 16.13 10.53 20.34
CA ASP A 109 15.98 11.20 21.65
C ASP A 109 16.98 10.69 22.72
N ASP A 110 17.96 9.85 22.35
CA ASP A 110 18.94 9.25 23.29
C ASP A 110 20.38 9.75 23.06
N ASP A 111 20.52 11.00 22.61
CA ASP A 111 21.80 11.71 22.51
C ASP A 111 21.72 13.13 23.12
N ASP A 112 21.03 13.24 24.27
CA ASP A 112 21.09 14.43 25.13
C ASP A 112 21.74 14.10 26.47
N ASN A 113 23.07 14.25 26.47
CA ASN A 113 23.91 14.74 27.57
C ASN A 113 23.70 14.14 28.97
N ASP A 114 24.62 13.25 29.33
CA ASP A 114 25.25 13.32 30.65
C ASP A 114 25.84 14.74 30.89
N ASP A 115 25.85 15.15 32.16
CA ASP A 115 26.39 16.39 32.73
C ASP A 115 25.54 17.67 32.58
N PHE A 116 24.41 17.81 33.30
CA PHE A 116 24.15 19.04 34.11
C PHE A 116 22.93 19.06 35.06
N ILE A 117 22.33 17.93 35.49
CA ILE A 117 21.30 17.97 36.56
C ILE A 117 21.56 16.85 37.59
N LYS A 118 21.68 17.29 38.85
CA LYS A 118 22.19 16.60 40.07
C LYS A 118 21.81 15.14 40.29
#